data_AF-A0A8T0T6V7-F1
#
_entry.id   AF-A0A8T0T6V7-F1
#
_cell.length_a   1.000
_cell.length_b   1.000
_cell.length_c   1.000
_cell.angle_alpha   90.00
_cell.angle_beta   90.00
_cell.angle_gamma   90.00
#
_symmetry.space_group_name_H-M   'P 1'
#
loop_
_entity.id
_entity.type
_entity.pdbx_description
1 polymer ?
#
loop_
_entity_poly.entity_id
_entity_poly.type
_entity_poly.pdbx_seq_one_letter_code
_entity_poly.pdbx_strand_id
1 'polypeptide(L)'
;MEPAAMDRIATRLSAVEGLYFPSSFLSSSPAAGPPSSPRRRAELRALLARDAPLFLERYGSALSAGELAAFDALSPDYEVDWHLRRLRAAAAGAPPPAARVRNRRRAYLDRLVREGDYFSEEAMREREPYLHHEYLGRFQDPLGRAMARPGERWSETLMRRAEEAVIVEKIRGEQIRRGVDPREWVGGGPEEAMEEQEEEEEEEEEEKEEEISEEKGSEVDKPIATEVVANGVAPVDSCNGGGSAAGTFKQTLSSEEMQDQLEQFTYMMQQKFLSGEDTEHMDYSQIDNDEMLDDHWSREANYDAEEKYFEED
;
A
#
# COMPACT_ATOMS: atom_id res chain seq x y z
N MET A 1 1.76 36.66 30.64
CA MET A 1 0.92 36.96 29.46
C MET A 1 -0.29 37.77 29.91
N GLU A 2 -0.69 38.77 29.12
CA GLU A 2 -1.85 39.62 29.43
C GLU A 2 -3.18 38.84 29.35
N PRO A 3 -4.10 38.99 30.32
CA PRO A 3 -5.37 38.25 30.34
C PRO A 3 -6.26 38.57 29.12
N ALA A 4 -6.14 39.79 28.59
CA ALA A 4 -6.82 40.19 27.36
C ALA A 4 -6.28 39.47 26.12
N ALA A 5 -4.99 39.11 26.09
CA ALA A 5 -4.41 38.31 25.01
C ALA A 5 -4.93 36.87 25.06
N MET A 6 -5.02 36.29 26.28
CA MET A 6 -5.59 34.96 26.50
C MET A 6 -7.04 34.87 25.99
N ASP A 7 -7.88 35.88 26.29
CA ASP A 7 -9.26 35.92 25.82
C ASP A 7 -9.38 36.01 24.30
N ARG A 8 -8.52 36.80 23.65
CA ARG A 8 -8.52 36.93 22.19
C ARG A 8 -8.17 35.61 21.51
N ILE A 9 -7.09 34.96 21.97
CA ILE A 9 -6.62 33.68 21.42
C ILE A 9 -7.68 32.59 21.62
N ALA A 10 -8.19 32.43 22.84
CA ALA A 10 -9.22 31.43 23.14
C ALA A 10 -10.51 31.66 22.33
N THR A 11 -10.90 32.93 22.14
CA THR A 11 -12.09 33.27 21.33
C THR A 11 -11.86 32.90 19.86
N ARG A 12 -10.73 33.27 19.27
CA ARG A 12 -10.42 32.94 17.87
C ARG A 12 -10.36 31.44 17.66
N LEU A 13 -9.59 30.71 18.47
CA LEU A 13 -9.44 29.26 18.35
C LEU A 13 -10.77 28.51 18.56
N SER A 14 -11.66 29.01 19.42
CA SER A 14 -12.98 28.40 19.61
C SER A 14 -13.92 28.48 18.39
N ALA A 15 -13.59 29.34 17.42
CA ALA A 15 -14.30 29.50 16.16
C ALA A 15 -13.66 28.71 15.01
N VAL A 16 -12.44 28.17 15.20
CA VAL A 16 -11.78 27.34 14.19
C VAL A 16 -12.51 25.99 14.10
N GLU A 17 -12.90 25.62 12.88
CA GLU A 17 -13.48 24.31 12.57
C GLU A 17 -12.36 23.27 12.44
N GLY A 18 -12.58 22.06 12.95
CA GLY A 18 -11.59 20.98 12.90
C GLY A 18 -10.46 21.07 13.93
N LEU A 19 -10.47 22.04 14.85
CA LEU A 19 -9.50 22.07 15.95
C LEU A 19 -9.71 20.86 16.88
N TYR A 20 -8.65 20.10 17.14
CA TYR A 20 -8.71 18.92 18.00
C TYR A 20 -8.97 19.29 19.47
N PHE A 21 -9.85 18.52 20.11
CA PHE A 21 -10.10 18.60 21.54
C PHE A 21 -9.98 17.19 22.14
N PRO A 22 -8.98 16.95 23.00
CA PRO A 22 -8.86 15.73 23.79
C PRO A 22 -10.18 15.28 24.43
N SER A 23 -10.32 13.97 24.59
CA SER A 23 -11.48 13.33 25.22
C SER A 23 -11.77 13.84 26.63
N SER A 24 -10.77 14.36 27.35
CA SER A 24 -10.96 15.03 28.65
C SER A 24 -11.73 16.35 28.58
N PHE A 25 -11.76 17.01 27.42
CA PHE A 25 -12.61 18.19 27.16
C PHE A 25 -14.02 17.80 26.70
N LEU A 26 -14.18 16.58 26.18
CA LEU A 26 -15.48 16.03 25.84
C LEU A 26 -16.18 15.62 27.13
N SER A 27 -17.48 15.93 27.23
CA SER A 27 -18.28 15.39 28.33
C SER A 27 -18.20 13.86 28.31
N SER A 28 -18.22 13.23 29.49
CA SER A 28 -18.22 11.76 29.67
C SER A 28 -19.34 10.99 28.94
N SER A 29 -20.20 11.67 28.17
CA SER A 29 -21.24 11.08 27.35
C SER A 29 -20.79 11.02 25.89
N PRO A 30 -20.59 9.81 25.32
CA PRO A 30 -20.22 9.62 23.91
C PRO A 30 -21.31 10.04 22.91
N ALA A 31 -22.49 10.47 23.39
CA ALA A 31 -23.59 11.00 22.58
C ALA A 31 -23.62 12.53 22.50
N ALA A 32 -22.76 13.24 23.23
CA ALA A 32 -22.64 14.68 23.12
C ALA A 32 -21.82 15.04 21.88
N GLY A 33 -22.45 15.66 20.90
CA GLY A 33 -21.76 16.20 19.71
C GLY A 33 -20.64 17.20 20.05
N PRO A 34 -19.95 17.75 19.04
CA PRO A 34 -18.80 18.62 19.25
C PRO A 34 -19.13 19.76 20.23
N PRO A 35 -18.20 20.09 21.15
CA PRO A 35 -18.47 21.07 22.21
C PRO A 35 -18.86 22.42 21.61
N SER A 36 -19.93 23.01 22.16
CA SER A 36 -20.37 24.35 21.75
C SER A 36 -19.21 25.35 21.80
N SER A 37 -19.14 26.28 20.83
CA SER A 37 -18.12 27.35 20.77
C SER A 37 -17.85 28.05 22.13
N PRO A 38 -18.85 28.42 22.95
CA PRO A 38 -18.58 29.03 24.26
C PRO A 38 -17.88 28.10 25.25
N ARG A 39 -18.18 26.79 25.23
CA ARG A 39 -17.51 25.79 26.06
C ARG A 39 -16.05 25.61 25.60
N ARG A 40 -15.82 25.50 24.29
CA ARG A 40 -14.46 25.44 23.70
C ARG A 40 -13.61 26.62 24.17
N ARG A 41 -14.15 27.84 24.10
CA ARG A 41 -13.46 29.05 24.57
C ARG A 41 -13.10 28.98 26.05
N ALA A 42 -14.02 28.55 26.90
CA ALA A 42 -13.79 28.48 28.35
C ALA A 42 -12.67 27.50 28.69
N GLU A 43 -12.68 26.32 28.07
CA GLU A 43 -11.64 25.29 28.27
C GLU A 43 -10.27 25.73 27.77
N LEU A 44 -10.20 26.33 26.58
CA LEU A 44 -8.94 26.87 26.04
C LEU A 44 -8.35 27.96 26.94
N ARG A 45 -9.20 28.85 27.47
CA ARG A 45 -8.77 29.89 28.41
C ARG A 45 -8.30 29.28 29.73
N ALA A 46 -9.00 28.29 30.26
CA ALA A 46 -8.64 27.61 31.49
C ALA A 46 -7.30 26.88 31.35
N LEU A 47 -7.08 26.18 30.23
CA LEU A 47 -5.81 25.54 29.91
C LEU A 47 -4.68 26.57 29.81
N LEU A 48 -4.88 27.64 29.05
CA LEU A 48 -3.87 28.69 28.86
C LEU A 48 -3.47 29.39 30.17
N ALA A 49 -4.41 29.51 31.12
CA ALA A 49 -4.14 30.07 32.44
C ALA A 49 -3.45 29.08 33.38
N ARG A 50 -3.71 27.77 33.23
CA ARG A 50 -3.15 26.72 34.09
C ARG A 50 -1.76 26.29 33.63
N ASP A 51 -1.59 26.07 32.33
CA ASP A 51 -0.44 25.41 31.73
C ASP A 51 -0.22 25.92 30.30
N ALA A 52 0.64 26.94 30.19
CA ALA A 52 1.00 27.55 28.91
C ALA A 52 1.87 26.63 28.02
N PRO A 53 2.85 25.87 28.55
CA PRO A 53 3.57 24.86 27.77
C PRO A 53 2.65 23.85 27.09
N LEU A 54 1.75 23.20 27.83
CA LEU A 54 0.82 22.21 27.29
C LEU A 54 -0.14 22.81 26.25
N PHE A 55 -0.52 24.08 26.45
CA PHE A 55 -1.30 24.81 25.45
C PHE A 55 -0.52 25.01 24.15
N LEU A 56 0.75 25.42 24.23
CA LEU A 56 1.61 25.61 23.05
C LEU A 56 1.95 24.30 22.36
N GLU A 57 2.06 23.22 23.11
CA GLU A 57 2.25 21.88 22.56
C GLU A 57 1.09 21.50 21.62
N ARG A 58 -0.15 21.72 22.07
CA ARG A 58 -1.37 21.23 21.42
C ARG A 58 -2.01 22.20 20.43
N TYR A 59 -1.94 23.49 20.70
CA TYR A 59 -2.64 24.52 19.91
C TYR A 59 -1.67 25.48 19.24
N GLY A 60 -0.37 25.32 19.45
CA GLY A 60 0.65 26.24 18.96
C GLY A 60 0.71 26.36 17.45
N SER A 61 0.42 25.30 16.71
CA SER A 61 0.40 25.28 15.24
C SER A 61 -0.72 26.14 14.65
N ALA A 62 -1.83 26.27 15.36
CA ALA A 62 -2.99 27.10 14.96
C ALA A 62 -2.84 28.58 15.35
N LEU A 63 -1.74 28.97 16.00
CA LEU A 63 -1.46 30.35 16.42
C LEU A 63 -0.79 31.16 15.30
N SER A 64 -1.19 32.42 15.19
CA SER A 64 -0.51 33.39 14.32
C SER A 64 0.80 33.89 14.96
N ALA A 65 1.70 34.44 14.14
CA ALA A 65 2.97 35.00 14.62
C ALA A 65 2.78 36.09 15.70
N GLY A 66 1.73 36.91 15.58
CA GLY A 66 1.40 37.93 16.58
C GLY A 66 0.89 37.34 17.90
N GLU A 67 0.20 36.20 17.85
CA GLU A 67 -0.25 35.49 19.05
C GLU A 67 0.89 34.76 19.74
N LEU A 68 1.82 34.16 18.98
CA LEU A 68 3.04 33.58 19.53
C LEU A 68 3.90 34.62 20.26
N ALA A 69 3.96 35.86 19.76
CA ALA A 69 4.67 36.95 20.43
C ALA A 69 4.08 37.29 21.82
N ALA A 70 2.79 37.04 22.05
CA ALA A 70 2.17 37.27 23.36
C ALA A 70 2.69 36.31 24.45
N PHE A 71 3.31 35.20 24.06
CA PHE A 71 3.96 34.24 24.96
C PHE A 71 5.42 34.58 25.27
N ASP A 72 6.04 35.57 24.60
CA ASP A 72 7.42 35.98 24.90
C ASP A 72 7.57 36.46 26.35
N ALA A 73 6.51 37.02 26.93
CA ALA A 73 6.46 37.39 28.35
C ALA A 73 6.59 36.19 29.31
N LEU A 74 6.34 34.97 28.82
CA LEU A 74 6.46 33.70 29.54
C LEU A 74 7.74 32.92 29.16
N SER A 75 8.59 33.50 28.30
CA SER A 75 9.87 32.90 27.86
C SER A 75 10.90 32.57 28.96
N PRO A 76 10.87 33.12 30.19
CA PRO A 76 11.76 32.65 31.25
C PRO A 76 11.56 31.17 31.61
N ASP A 77 10.40 30.60 31.28
CA ASP A 77 10.15 29.16 31.35
C ASP A 77 10.78 28.47 30.14
N TYR A 78 11.62 27.46 30.43
CA TYR A 78 12.33 26.69 29.42
C TYR A 78 11.38 26.01 28.43
N GLU A 79 10.27 25.43 28.91
CA GLU A 79 9.34 24.69 28.05
C GLU A 79 8.64 25.64 27.08
N VAL A 80 8.20 26.80 27.57
CA VAL A 80 7.57 27.84 26.75
C VAL A 80 8.52 28.32 25.66
N ASP A 81 9.77 28.66 26.00
CA ASP A 81 10.76 29.10 25.02
C ASP A 81 11.09 28.00 24.01
N TRP A 82 11.21 26.75 24.45
CA TRP A 82 11.41 25.60 23.56
C TRP A 82 10.27 25.46 22.54
N HIS A 83 9.01 25.52 23.00
CA HIS A 83 7.84 25.47 22.13
C HIS A 83 7.80 26.66 21.17
N LEU A 84 8.12 27.88 21.62
CA LEU A 84 8.12 29.07 20.77
C LEU A 84 9.16 28.98 19.66
N ARG A 85 10.38 28.52 19.97
CA ARG A 85 11.42 28.30 18.96
C ARG A 85 10.99 27.25 17.94
N ARG A 86 10.42 26.13 18.41
CA ARG A 86 9.88 25.06 17.56
C ARG A 86 8.79 25.56 16.61
N LEU A 87 7.81 26.30 17.13
CA LEU A 87 6.67 26.81 16.35
C LEU A 87 7.10 27.89 15.35
N ARG A 88 8.04 28.76 15.73
CA ARG A 88 8.64 29.74 14.81
C ARG A 88 9.46 29.08 13.71
N ALA A 89 10.23 28.04 14.03
CA ALA A 89 10.97 27.27 13.04
C ALA A 89 10.01 26.57 12.06
N ALA A 90 8.93 25.96 12.56
CA ALA A 90 7.90 25.37 11.71
C ALA A 90 7.22 26.41 10.79
N ALA A 91 6.89 27.59 11.32
CA ALA A 91 6.35 28.71 10.52
C ALA A 91 7.34 29.23 9.47
N ALA A 92 8.64 29.06 9.70
CA ALA A 92 9.71 29.35 8.74
C ALA A 92 9.97 28.19 7.74
N GLY A 93 9.19 27.10 7.80
CA GLY A 93 9.30 25.95 6.89
C GLY A 93 10.30 24.88 7.34
N ALA A 94 10.75 24.88 8.60
CA ALA A 94 11.60 23.81 9.11
C ALA A 94 10.81 22.48 9.20
N PRO A 95 11.40 21.36 8.75
CA PRO A 95 10.72 20.07 8.80
C PRO A 95 10.50 19.60 10.25
N PRO A 96 9.45 18.81 10.51
CA PRO A 96 9.25 18.20 11.81
C PRO A 96 10.42 17.27 12.17
N PRO A 97 10.68 17.03 13.47
CA PRO A 97 11.69 16.07 13.90
C PRO A 97 11.40 14.67 13.34
N ALA A 98 12.43 13.97 12.85
CA ALA A 98 12.29 12.64 12.25
C ALA A 98 11.62 11.61 13.18
N ALA A 99 11.88 11.70 14.49
CA ALA A 99 11.23 10.84 15.49
C ALA A 99 9.70 11.05 15.52
N ARG A 100 9.23 12.31 15.42
CA ARG A 100 7.80 12.62 15.44
C ARG A 100 7.12 12.11 14.17
N VAL A 101 7.77 12.30 13.02
CA VAL A 101 7.31 11.74 11.73
C VAL A 101 7.17 10.23 11.81
N ARG A 102 8.20 9.54 12.31
CA ARG A 102 8.18 8.08 12.45
C ARG A 102 7.08 7.60 13.40
N ASN A 103 6.86 8.29 14.52
CA ASN A 103 5.82 7.94 15.49
C ASN A 103 4.41 8.15 14.92
N ARG A 104 4.17 9.26 14.22
CA ARG A 104 2.89 9.53 13.54
C ARG A 104 2.61 8.52 12.45
N ARG A 105 3.59 8.24 11.59
CA ARG A 105 3.48 7.18 10.58
C ARG A 105 3.22 5.82 11.21
N ARG A 106 3.85 5.49 12.34
CA ARG A 106 3.57 4.23 13.04
C ARG A 106 2.12 4.15 13.55
N ALA A 107 1.62 5.20 14.18
CA ALA A 107 0.22 5.27 14.61
C ALA A 107 -0.76 5.12 13.43
N TYR A 108 -0.45 5.75 12.29
CA TYR A 108 -1.27 5.62 11.08
C TYR A 108 -1.18 4.23 10.45
N LEU A 109 0.01 3.62 10.45
CA LEU A 109 0.20 2.24 9.99
C LEU A 109 -0.67 1.28 10.80
N ASP A 110 -0.70 1.39 12.13
CA ASP A 110 -1.52 0.53 12.98
C ASP A 110 -3.03 0.70 12.68
N ARG A 111 -3.44 1.90 12.23
CA ARG A 111 -4.79 2.13 11.70
C ARG A 111 -5.03 1.40 10.39
N LEU A 112 -4.13 1.54 9.42
CA LEU A 112 -4.25 0.88 8.12
C LEU A 112 -4.24 -0.65 8.22
N VAL A 113 -3.40 -1.21 9.10
CA VAL A 113 -3.36 -2.66 9.36
C VAL A 113 -4.70 -3.15 9.91
N ARG A 114 -5.36 -2.37 10.77
CA ARG A 114 -6.68 -2.71 11.32
C ARG A 114 -7.80 -2.61 10.30
N GLU A 115 -7.72 -1.63 9.39
CA GLU A 115 -8.67 -1.48 8.29
C GLU A 115 -8.51 -2.62 7.26
N GLY A 116 -7.28 -3.05 6.99
CA GLY A 116 -6.98 -4.24 6.19
C GLY A 116 -6.92 -4.01 4.67
N ASP A 117 -7.44 -2.87 4.18
CA ASP A 117 -7.50 -2.59 2.74
C ASP A 117 -6.12 -2.27 2.14
N TYR A 118 -5.37 -1.36 2.79
CA TYR A 118 -4.09 -0.86 2.27
C TYR A 118 -2.97 -1.90 2.27
N PHE A 119 -2.97 -2.80 3.25
CA PHE A 119 -2.00 -3.90 3.37
C PHE A 119 -2.60 -5.24 2.95
N SER A 120 -3.66 -5.23 2.13
CA SER A 120 -4.13 -6.45 1.47
C SER A 120 -3.10 -6.93 0.43
N GLU A 121 -3.03 -8.24 0.19
CA GLU A 121 -2.12 -8.82 -0.82
C GLU A 121 -2.29 -8.13 -2.17
N GLU A 122 -3.55 -7.92 -2.59
CA GLU A 122 -3.88 -7.31 -3.87
C GLU A 122 -3.45 -5.84 -3.95
N ALA A 123 -3.74 -5.02 -2.94
CA ALA A 123 -3.30 -3.63 -2.91
C ALA A 123 -1.77 -3.50 -2.87
N MET A 124 -1.08 -4.37 -2.12
CA MET A 124 0.38 -4.37 -2.08
C MET A 124 0.98 -4.85 -3.41
N ARG A 125 0.35 -5.80 -4.10
CA ARG A 125 0.76 -6.29 -5.42
C ARG A 125 0.67 -5.21 -6.48
N GLU A 126 -0.40 -4.42 -6.50
CA GLU A 126 -0.56 -3.33 -7.48
C GLU A 126 0.49 -2.23 -7.31
N ARG A 127 0.82 -1.92 -6.05
CA ARG A 127 1.80 -0.91 -5.66
C ARG A 127 3.23 -1.36 -5.93
N GLU A 128 3.56 -2.59 -5.56
CA GLU A 128 4.91 -3.15 -5.71
C GLU A 128 4.88 -4.52 -6.43
N PRO A 129 4.58 -4.54 -7.74
CA PRO A 129 4.44 -5.77 -8.53
C PRO A 129 5.67 -6.68 -8.48
N TYR A 130 6.86 -6.10 -8.64
CA TYR A 130 8.11 -6.85 -8.69
C TYR A 130 8.44 -7.47 -7.33
N LEU A 131 8.26 -6.71 -6.24
CA LEU A 131 8.48 -7.22 -4.88
C LEU A 131 7.49 -8.35 -4.57
N HIS A 132 6.21 -8.16 -4.91
CA HIS A 132 5.21 -9.22 -4.79
C HIS A 132 5.62 -10.47 -5.59
N HIS A 133 6.14 -10.30 -6.81
CA HIS A 133 6.61 -11.43 -7.62
C HIS A 133 7.75 -12.21 -6.96
N GLU A 134 8.74 -11.53 -6.36
CA GLU A 134 9.86 -12.18 -5.66
C GLU A 134 9.43 -13.02 -4.45
N TYR A 135 8.46 -12.52 -3.66
CA TYR A 135 8.02 -13.18 -2.43
C TYR A 135 6.91 -14.21 -2.67
N LEU A 136 5.92 -13.88 -3.51
CA LEU A 136 4.70 -14.67 -3.68
C LEU A 136 4.51 -15.13 -5.12
N GLY A 137 4.62 -14.21 -6.09
CA GLY A 137 4.23 -14.47 -7.47
C GLY A 137 5.00 -15.61 -8.15
N ARG A 138 6.29 -15.79 -7.83
CA ARG A 138 7.10 -16.91 -8.38
C ARG A 138 6.68 -18.31 -7.92
N PHE A 139 5.91 -18.38 -6.83
CA PHE A 139 5.44 -19.63 -6.22
C PHE A 139 3.96 -19.91 -6.49
N GLN A 140 3.24 -18.89 -6.97
CA GLN A 140 1.85 -19.03 -7.39
C GLN A 140 1.79 -19.53 -8.83
N ASP A 141 0.78 -20.32 -9.14
CA ASP A 141 0.55 -20.81 -10.49
C ASP A 141 0.16 -19.63 -11.42
N PRO A 142 1.01 -19.27 -12.42
CA PRO A 142 0.70 -18.19 -13.36
C PRO A 142 -0.57 -18.47 -14.16
N LEU A 143 -0.83 -19.74 -14.47
CA LEU A 143 -2.00 -20.17 -15.24
C LEU A 143 -3.28 -20.03 -14.41
N GLY A 144 -3.21 -20.36 -13.11
CA GLY A 144 -4.34 -20.22 -12.19
C GLY A 144 -4.89 -18.79 -12.10
N ARG A 145 -4.02 -17.77 -12.24
CA ARG A 145 -4.48 -16.37 -12.34
C ARG A 145 -4.98 -16.02 -13.73
N ALA A 146 -4.41 -16.54 -14.82
CA ALA A 146 -4.83 -16.17 -16.18
C ALA A 146 -6.18 -16.79 -16.62
N MET A 147 -6.64 -17.87 -15.96
CA MET A 147 -7.83 -18.62 -16.33
C MET A 147 -9.16 -17.94 -15.97
N ALA A 148 -10.20 -18.17 -16.78
CA ALA A 148 -11.56 -17.72 -16.49
C ALA A 148 -12.09 -18.43 -15.23
N ARG A 149 -12.62 -17.66 -14.27
CA ARG A 149 -13.21 -18.26 -13.06
C ARG A 149 -14.62 -18.78 -13.36
N PRO A 150 -15.06 -19.88 -12.73
CA PRO A 150 -16.43 -20.36 -12.90
C PRO A 150 -17.45 -19.28 -12.53
N GLY A 151 -18.31 -18.90 -13.48
CA GLY A 151 -19.36 -17.89 -13.29
C GLY A 151 -18.96 -16.45 -13.61
N GLU A 152 -17.71 -16.20 -14.02
CA GLU A 152 -17.21 -14.89 -14.42
C GLU A 152 -17.64 -14.57 -15.87
N ARG A 153 -18.00 -13.31 -16.14
CA ARG A 153 -18.34 -12.88 -17.51
C ARG A 153 -17.06 -12.74 -18.32
N TRP A 154 -17.13 -12.98 -19.62
CA TRP A 154 -15.95 -12.82 -20.49
C TRP A 154 -15.35 -11.42 -20.42
N SER A 155 -16.17 -10.39 -20.26
CA SER A 155 -15.71 -9.01 -20.05
C SER A 155 -14.87 -8.85 -18.78
N GLU A 156 -15.22 -9.53 -17.70
CA GLU A 156 -14.49 -9.49 -16.42
C GLU A 156 -13.15 -10.23 -16.57
N THR A 157 -13.16 -11.41 -17.20
CA THR A 157 -11.93 -12.15 -17.52
C THR A 157 -10.98 -11.33 -18.40
N LEU A 158 -11.50 -10.64 -19.42
CA LEU A 158 -10.69 -9.79 -20.30
C LEU A 158 -10.09 -8.61 -19.56
N MET A 159 -10.88 -7.91 -18.73
CA MET A 159 -10.37 -6.81 -17.90
C MET A 159 -9.27 -7.30 -16.96
N ARG A 160 -9.50 -8.42 -16.28
CA ARG A 160 -8.52 -9.03 -15.38
C ARG A 160 -7.24 -9.45 -16.10
N ARG A 161 -7.34 -10.02 -17.31
CA ARG A 161 -6.14 -10.35 -18.13
C ARG A 161 -5.37 -9.10 -18.55
N ALA A 162 -6.07 -8.04 -18.95
CA ALA A 162 -5.42 -6.78 -19.29
C ALA A 162 -4.71 -6.16 -18.07
N GLU A 163 -5.34 -6.21 -16.89
CA GLU A 163 -4.72 -5.77 -15.63
C GLU A 163 -3.48 -6.61 -15.28
N GLU A 164 -3.54 -7.94 -15.39
CA GLU A 164 -2.39 -8.82 -15.16
C GLU A 164 -1.26 -8.58 -16.18
N ALA A 165 -1.57 -8.29 -17.44
CA ALA A 165 -0.57 -7.94 -18.46
C ALA A 165 0.20 -6.66 -18.10
N VAL A 166 -0.49 -5.64 -17.58
CA VAL A 166 0.15 -4.41 -17.08
C VAL A 166 1.06 -4.70 -15.88
N ILE A 167 0.64 -5.59 -14.97
CA ILE A 167 1.46 -6.02 -13.83
C ILE A 167 2.73 -6.73 -14.32
N VAL A 168 2.60 -7.66 -15.28
CA VAL A 168 3.73 -8.37 -15.90
C VAL A 168 4.71 -7.41 -16.56
N GLU A 169 4.22 -6.42 -17.31
CA GLU A 169 5.06 -5.40 -17.94
C GLU A 169 5.84 -4.59 -16.89
N LYS A 170 5.19 -4.18 -15.79
CA LYS A 170 5.87 -3.49 -14.67
C LYS A 170 6.97 -4.36 -14.04
N ILE A 171 6.69 -5.65 -13.80
CA ILE A 171 7.69 -6.61 -13.28
C ILE A 171 8.88 -6.71 -14.24
N ARG A 172 8.61 -6.87 -15.53
CA ARG A 172 9.64 -6.98 -16.57
C ARG A 172 10.52 -5.72 -16.65
N GLY A 173 9.92 -4.54 -16.59
CA GLY A 173 10.65 -3.28 -16.56
C GLY A 173 11.61 -3.18 -15.37
N GLU A 174 11.20 -3.69 -14.20
CA GLU A 174 12.05 -3.75 -13.00
C GLU A 174 13.16 -4.81 -13.12
N GLN A 175 12.85 -5.98 -13.69
CA GLN A 175 13.84 -7.04 -13.99
C GLN A 175 14.95 -6.54 -14.91
N ILE A 176 14.59 -5.81 -15.97
CA ILE A 176 15.55 -5.19 -16.90
C ILE A 176 16.42 -4.17 -16.16
N ARG A 177 15.81 -3.30 -15.36
CA ARG A 177 16.55 -2.26 -14.61
C ARG A 177 17.57 -2.87 -13.64
N ARG A 178 17.24 -4.03 -13.04
CA ARG A 178 18.10 -4.76 -12.10
C ARG A 178 19.10 -5.70 -12.78
N GLY A 179 18.98 -5.91 -14.08
CA GLY A 179 19.87 -6.80 -14.84
C GLY A 179 19.64 -8.29 -14.56
N VAL A 180 18.38 -8.67 -14.27
CA VAL A 180 17.99 -10.08 -14.12
C VAL A 180 18.18 -10.82 -15.45
N ASP A 181 18.66 -12.06 -15.39
CA ASP A 181 18.86 -12.90 -16.58
C ASP A 181 17.55 -13.05 -17.37
N PRO A 182 17.53 -12.83 -18.69
CA PRO A 182 16.33 -12.99 -19.53
C PRO A 182 15.60 -14.32 -19.39
N ARG A 183 16.29 -15.39 -18.99
CA ARG A 183 15.69 -16.71 -18.75
C ARG A 183 14.85 -16.79 -17.48
N GLU A 184 14.98 -15.81 -16.60
CA GLU A 184 14.21 -15.71 -15.34
C GLU A 184 13.14 -14.62 -15.43
N TRP A 185 12.90 -14.06 -16.61
CA TRP A 185 11.87 -13.03 -16.80
C TRP A 185 10.47 -13.62 -16.67
N VAL A 186 9.57 -12.84 -16.07
CA VAL A 186 8.17 -13.25 -15.93
C VAL A 186 7.44 -13.10 -17.28
N GLY A 187 6.56 -14.04 -17.61
CA GLY A 187 5.84 -14.05 -18.89
C GLY A 187 6.70 -14.51 -20.08
N GLY A 188 7.85 -15.12 -19.80
CA GLY A 188 8.73 -15.71 -20.80
C GLY A 188 9.81 -14.78 -21.34
N GLY A 189 10.87 -15.38 -21.86
CA GLY A 189 12.00 -14.65 -22.44
C GLY A 189 11.61 -13.91 -23.74
N PRO A 190 12.51 -13.09 -24.32
CA PRO A 190 12.29 -12.50 -25.64
C PRO A 190 12.02 -13.55 -26.73
N GLU A 191 12.57 -14.76 -26.56
CA GLU A 191 12.34 -15.90 -27.46
C GLU A 191 10.93 -16.48 -27.30
N GLU A 192 10.45 -16.72 -26.07
CA GLU A 192 9.10 -17.25 -25.82
C GLU A 192 8.00 -16.25 -26.23
N ALA A 193 8.21 -14.95 -26.00
CA ALA A 193 7.27 -13.92 -26.46
C ALA A 193 7.27 -13.71 -27.99
N MET A 194 8.36 -14.10 -28.66
CA MET A 194 8.46 -14.08 -30.13
C MET A 194 7.82 -15.34 -30.72
N GLU A 195 8.02 -16.50 -30.08
CA GLU A 195 7.33 -17.76 -30.43
C GLU A 195 5.82 -17.63 -30.29
N GLU A 196 5.30 -17.01 -29.20
CA GLU A 196 3.85 -16.76 -29.04
C GLU A 196 3.29 -15.83 -30.14
N GLN A 197 4.05 -14.81 -30.57
CA GLN A 197 3.63 -13.94 -31.67
C GLN A 197 3.65 -14.66 -33.02
N GLU A 198 4.66 -15.51 -33.26
CA GLU A 198 4.74 -16.31 -34.49
C GLU A 198 3.62 -17.35 -34.56
N GLU A 199 3.26 -18.01 -33.45
CA GLU A 199 2.11 -18.92 -33.38
C GLU A 199 0.76 -18.22 -33.60
N GLU A 200 0.54 -17.01 -33.02
CA GLU A 200 -0.67 -16.22 -33.30
C GLU A 200 -0.77 -15.78 -34.77
N GLU A 201 0.36 -15.42 -35.41
CA GLU A 201 0.40 -15.10 -36.83
C GLU A 201 0.11 -16.33 -37.72
N GLU A 202 0.62 -17.52 -37.36
CA GLU A 202 0.32 -18.77 -38.07
C GLU A 202 -1.16 -19.17 -37.94
N GLU A 203 -1.77 -19.06 -36.75
CA GLU A 203 -3.22 -19.32 -36.57
C GLU A 203 -4.08 -18.35 -37.38
N GLU A 204 -3.72 -17.06 -37.42
CA GLU A 204 -4.42 -16.08 -38.27
C GLU A 204 -4.28 -16.36 -39.77
N GLU A 205 -3.14 -16.92 -40.22
CA GLU A 205 -2.98 -17.36 -41.61
C GLU A 205 -3.81 -18.61 -41.90
N GLU A 206 -3.86 -19.59 -41.00
CA GLU A 206 -4.71 -20.79 -41.14
C GLU A 206 -6.21 -20.42 -41.19
N GLU A 207 -6.70 -19.53 -40.32
CA GLU A 207 -8.10 -19.07 -40.36
C GLU A 207 -8.43 -18.37 -41.69
N LYS A 208 -7.51 -17.55 -42.22
CA LYS A 208 -7.66 -16.91 -43.54
C LYS A 208 -7.66 -17.94 -44.67
N GLU A 209 -6.82 -18.97 -44.60
CA GLU A 209 -6.81 -20.06 -45.58
C GLU A 209 -8.10 -20.91 -45.52
N GLU A 210 -8.62 -21.18 -44.33
CA GLU A 210 -9.90 -21.88 -44.16
C GLU A 210 -11.07 -21.07 -44.74
N GLU A 211 -11.18 -19.76 -44.44
CA GLU A 211 -12.22 -18.89 -45.04
C GLU A 211 -12.15 -18.87 -46.58
N ILE A 212 -10.95 -18.83 -47.16
CA ILE A 212 -10.75 -18.86 -48.62
C ILE A 212 -11.13 -20.23 -49.21
N SER A 213 -10.92 -21.31 -48.45
CA SER A 213 -11.27 -22.67 -48.86
C SER A 213 -12.79 -22.92 -48.82
N GLU A 214 -13.50 -22.35 -47.83
CA GLU A 214 -14.96 -22.42 -47.71
C GLU A 214 -15.66 -21.62 -48.82
N GLU A 215 -15.10 -20.49 -49.27
CA GLU A 215 -15.67 -19.70 -50.37
C GLU A 215 -15.55 -20.43 -51.74
N LYS A 216 -14.61 -21.36 -51.89
CA LYS A 216 -14.42 -22.17 -53.12
C LYS A 216 -15.02 -23.58 -53.06
N GLY A 217 -15.61 -23.97 -51.94
CA GLY A 217 -16.02 -25.35 -51.65
C GLY A 217 -17.47 -25.72 -51.94
N SER A 218 -18.24 -24.97 -52.75
CA SER A 218 -19.64 -25.32 -53.03
C SER A 218 -19.86 -26.12 -54.34
N GLU A 219 -19.24 -27.29 -54.51
CA GLU A 219 -19.85 -28.34 -55.34
C GLU A 219 -19.29 -29.75 -55.07
N VAL A 220 -20.18 -30.61 -54.57
CA VAL A 220 -20.41 -32.04 -54.88
C VAL A 220 -20.45 -32.97 -53.67
N ASP A 221 -21.64 -33.57 -53.54
CA ASP A 221 -22.11 -34.55 -52.59
C ASP A 221 -21.60 -36.00 -52.85
N LYS A 222 -21.29 -36.67 -51.73
CA LYS A 222 -21.47 -38.10 -51.37
C LYS A 222 -20.37 -39.19 -51.54
N PRO A 223 -20.24 -40.11 -50.53
CA PRO A 223 -19.16 -41.09 -50.41
C PRO A 223 -19.58 -42.53 -50.80
N ILE A 224 -18.61 -43.41 -51.08
CA ILE A 224 -18.73 -44.88 -50.95
C ILE A 224 -17.35 -45.52 -50.72
N ALA A 225 -17.34 -46.48 -49.78
CA ALA A 225 -16.23 -47.28 -49.26
C ALA A 225 -15.64 -48.32 -50.24
N THR A 226 -14.38 -48.73 -50.04
CA THR A 226 -13.95 -50.15 -49.93
C THR A 226 -12.45 -50.30 -49.62
N GLU A 227 -12.12 -51.27 -48.77
CA GLU A 227 -10.77 -51.68 -48.36
C GLU A 227 -9.99 -52.45 -49.44
N VAL A 228 -8.65 -52.43 -49.39
CA VAL A 228 -7.79 -53.61 -49.65
C VAL A 228 -6.49 -53.53 -48.82
N VAL A 229 -6.18 -54.65 -48.17
CA VAL A 229 -4.96 -55.00 -47.39
C VAL A 229 -3.85 -55.53 -48.31
N ALA A 230 -2.56 -55.24 -48.03
CA ALA A 230 -1.43 -56.18 -48.24
C ALA A 230 -0.07 -55.71 -47.68
N ASN A 231 0.35 -56.38 -46.59
CA ASN A 231 1.67 -56.93 -46.23
C ASN A 231 3.01 -56.25 -46.62
N GLY A 232 3.87 -56.03 -45.61
CA GLY A 232 5.06 -56.90 -45.44
C GLY A 232 6.42 -56.27 -45.10
N VAL A 233 6.95 -56.70 -43.94
CA VAL A 233 8.37 -56.98 -43.57
C VAL A 233 9.20 -55.90 -42.83
N ALA A 234 9.75 -56.34 -41.69
CA ALA A 234 10.48 -55.68 -40.58
C ALA A 234 12.01 -55.56 -40.83
N PRO A 235 12.92 -55.46 -39.81
CA PRO A 235 12.97 -54.81 -38.47
C PRO A 235 14.25 -53.92 -38.29
N VAL A 236 14.54 -53.49 -37.04
CA VAL A 236 15.81 -52.93 -36.46
C VAL A 236 15.98 -51.40 -36.58
N ASP A 237 16.43 -50.60 -35.62
CA ASP A 237 17.22 -50.84 -34.39
C ASP A 237 17.09 -49.65 -33.40
N SER A 238 17.20 -49.95 -32.10
CA SER A 238 17.93 -49.24 -31.04
C SER A 238 17.69 -47.75 -30.65
N CYS A 239 17.26 -47.63 -29.39
CA CYS A 239 17.83 -46.85 -28.28
C CYS A 239 17.80 -45.30 -28.23
N ASN A 240 17.09 -44.83 -27.19
CA ASN A 240 17.49 -43.87 -26.15
C ASN A 240 17.65 -42.37 -26.48
N GLY A 241 16.86 -41.56 -25.77
CA GLY A 241 16.95 -40.10 -25.63
C GLY A 241 15.56 -39.60 -25.19
N GLY A 242 15.26 -39.32 -23.92
CA GLY A 242 16.03 -38.45 -23.04
C GLY A 242 15.60 -37.02 -23.31
N GLY A 243 14.64 -36.52 -22.51
CA GLY A 243 14.25 -35.11 -22.50
C GLY A 243 12.84 -34.86 -23.02
N SER A 244 11.82 -35.10 -22.19
CA SER A 244 10.55 -34.38 -22.34
C SER A 244 10.52 -33.32 -21.26
N ALA A 245 10.45 -32.08 -21.73
CA ALA A 245 10.54 -30.80 -21.05
C ALA A 245 9.88 -30.80 -19.65
N ALA A 246 10.70 -30.99 -18.63
CA ALA A 246 10.40 -30.50 -17.28
C ALA A 246 10.73 -29.01 -17.24
N GLY A 247 9.92 -28.20 -17.91
CA GLY A 247 9.97 -26.74 -17.83
C GLY A 247 9.50 -26.29 -16.45
N THR A 248 10.46 -26.18 -15.52
CA THR A 248 10.46 -25.18 -14.44
C THR A 248 9.18 -25.01 -13.59
N PHE A 249 8.57 -26.08 -13.10
CA PHE A 249 7.77 -26.00 -11.87
C PHE A 249 8.72 -25.83 -10.66
N LYS A 250 9.32 -24.64 -10.53
CA LYS A 250 10.28 -24.32 -9.47
C LYS A 250 9.51 -24.03 -8.16
N GLN A 251 9.25 -25.10 -7.42
CA GLN A 251 8.87 -25.09 -6.00
C GLN A 251 7.51 -24.46 -5.67
N THR A 252 6.44 -25.26 -5.68
CA THR A 252 5.25 -24.91 -4.90
C THR A 252 5.60 -24.97 -3.41
N LEU A 253 5.61 -23.83 -2.75
CA LEU A 253 5.76 -23.75 -1.30
C LEU A 253 4.57 -24.43 -0.61
N SER A 254 4.81 -24.94 0.59
CA SER A 254 3.72 -25.38 1.47
C SER A 254 2.86 -24.18 1.88
N SER A 255 1.64 -24.46 2.37
CA SER A 255 0.74 -23.39 2.83
C SER A 255 1.33 -22.55 3.98
N GLU A 256 2.17 -23.15 4.82
CA GLU A 256 2.84 -22.47 5.93
C GLU A 256 3.96 -21.55 5.39
N GLU A 257 4.79 -22.06 4.49
CA GLU A 257 5.84 -21.25 3.85
C GLU A 257 5.28 -20.11 3.02
N MET A 258 4.14 -20.30 2.33
CA MET A 258 3.42 -19.24 1.62
C MET A 258 2.98 -18.12 2.57
N GLN A 259 2.49 -18.49 3.76
CA GLN A 259 2.09 -17.53 4.78
C GLN A 259 3.31 -16.75 5.30
N ASP A 260 4.43 -17.43 5.55
CA ASP A 260 5.68 -16.77 5.95
C ASP A 260 6.19 -15.79 4.88
N GLN A 261 6.09 -16.14 3.59
CA GLN A 261 6.44 -15.24 2.50
C GLN A 261 5.52 -14.02 2.44
N LEU A 262 4.22 -14.21 2.65
CA LEU A 262 3.24 -13.11 2.71
C LEU A 262 3.54 -12.18 3.90
N GLU A 263 3.90 -12.72 5.06
CA GLU A 263 4.27 -11.94 6.23
C GLU A 263 5.56 -11.14 6.00
N GLN A 264 6.57 -11.74 5.38
CA GLN A 264 7.81 -11.05 5.00
C GLN A 264 7.55 -9.93 4.00
N PHE A 265 6.73 -10.20 2.97
CA PHE A 265 6.31 -9.20 2.00
C PHE A 265 5.58 -8.04 2.69
N THR A 266 4.62 -8.36 3.55
CA THR A 266 3.85 -7.36 4.32
C THR A 266 4.77 -6.53 5.20
N TYR A 267 5.74 -7.15 5.88
CA TYR A 267 6.72 -6.45 6.71
C TYR A 267 7.57 -5.47 5.88
N MET A 268 8.04 -5.87 4.70
CA MET A 268 8.78 -5.00 3.78
C MET A 268 7.93 -3.80 3.36
N MET A 269 6.66 -4.03 3.02
CA MET A 269 5.71 -2.96 2.65
C MET A 269 5.44 -2.01 3.82
N GLN A 270 5.34 -2.52 5.03
CA GLN A 270 5.23 -1.70 6.25
C GLN A 270 6.49 -0.85 6.49
N GLN A 271 7.70 -1.39 6.26
CA GLN A 271 8.93 -0.61 6.38
C GLN A 271 9.01 0.51 5.33
N LYS A 272 8.67 0.22 4.06
CA LYS A 272 8.58 1.24 3.00
C LYS A 272 7.57 2.33 3.34
N PHE A 273 6.45 1.93 3.95
CA PHE A 273 5.47 2.89 4.43
C PHE A 273 6.07 3.82 5.51
N LEU A 274 6.80 3.27 6.49
CA LEU A 274 7.41 4.06 7.56
C LEU A 274 8.54 4.96 7.05
N SER A 275 9.34 4.52 6.08
CA SER A 275 10.39 5.34 5.46
C SER A 275 9.82 6.46 4.59
N GLY A 276 8.58 6.33 4.11
CA GLY A 276 7.92 7.33 3.28
C GLY A 276 8.23 7.17 1.79
N GLU A 277 8.55 5.95 1.36
CA GLU A 277 8.87 5.64 -0.03
C GLU A 277 7.63 5.45 -0.90
N ASP A 278 6.44 5.36 -0.29
CA ASP A 278 5.18 5.04 -0.96
C ASP A 278 4.38 6.29 -1.35
N THR A 279 5.07 7.32 -1.84
CA THR A 279 4.48 8.65 -2.11
C THR A 279 3.52 8.67 -3.29
N GLU A 280 3.59 7.68 -4.18
CA GLU A 280 2.67 7.52 -5.32
C GLU A 280 1.26 7.12 -4.84
N HIS A 281 1.18 6.40 -3.72
CA HIS A 281 -0.07 5.82 -3.22
C HIS A 281 -0.54 6.42 -1.88
N MET A 282 0.31 7.19 -1.21
CA MET A 282 -0.02 7.84 0.06
C MET A 282 0.52 9.28 0.15
N ASP A 283 -0.34 10.22 0.51
CA ASP A 283 0.05 11.59 0.81
C ASP A 283 0.55 11.70 2.27
N TYR A 284 1.85 11.48 2.45
CA TYR A 284 2.50 11.59 3.76
C TYR A 284 2.38 12.98 4.39
N SER A 285 2.10 14.03 3.62
CA SER A 285 1.90 15.37 4.17
C SER A 285 0.71 15.40 5.12
N GLN A 286 -0.31 14.59 4.87
CA GLN A 286 -1.50 14.48 5.72
C GLN A 286 -1.17 13.78 7.04
N ILE A 287 -0.27 12.78 7.00
CA ILE A 287 0.10 11.98 8.17
C ILE A 287 1.16 12.71 9.02
N ASP A 288 2.20 13.22 8.37
CA ASP A 288 3.36 13.81 9.03
C ASP A 288 2.99 15.11 9.77
N ASN A 289 1.92 15.78 9.34
CA ASN A 289 1.39 16.99 9.96
C ASN A 289 0.17 16.75 10.86
N ASP A 290 -0.41 15.54 10.89
CA ASP A 290 -1.56 15.25 11.75
C ASP A 290 -1.14 15.14 13.22
N GLU A 291 -1.61 16.09 14.02
CA GLU A 291 -1.37 16.14 15.46
C GLU A 291 -2.24 15.14 16.24
N MET A 292 -3.36 14.66 15.68
CA MET A 292 -4.23 13.71 16.37
C MET A 292 -3.59 12.33 16.53
N LEU A 293 -2.58 12.02 15.71
CA LEU A 293 -1.82 10.77 15.79
C LEU A 293 -0.83 10.75 16.97
N ASP A 294 -0.49 11.91 17.54
CA ASP A 294 0.45 11.98 18.68
C ASP A 294 -0.17 11.40 19.96
N ASP A 295 -1.49 11.45 20.10
CA ASP A 295 -2.23 10.91 21.26
C ASP A 295 -2.29 9.37 21.26
N HIS A 296 -1.98 8.70 20.14
CA HIS A 296 -2.03 7.24 19.99
C HIS A 296 -1.19 6.53 21.06
N TRP A 297 -0.01 7.08 21.36
CA TRP A 297 0.94 6.49 22.30
C TRP A 297 0.77 7.02 23.72
N SER A 298 0.00 8.08 23.95
CA SER A 298 -0.15 8.69 25.27
C SER A 298 -0.84 7.76 26.28
N ARG A 299 -1.70 6.86 25.81
CA ARG A 299 -2.35 5.88 26.69
C ARG A 299 -1.40 4.75 27.06
N GLU A 300 -0.64 4.22 26.11
CA GLU A 300 0.28 3.10 26.29
C GLU A 300 1.52 3.52 27.08
N ALA A 301 2.06 4.71 26.83
CA ALA A 301 3.19 5.27 27.59
C ALA A 301 2.87 5.46 29.09
N ASN A 302 1.61 5.74 29.44
CA ASN A 302 1.22 5.80 30.85
C ASN A 302 1.18 4.40 31.48
N TYR A 303 0.70 3.39 30.76
CA TYR A 303 0.68 2.01 31.25
C TYR A 303 2.09 1.45 31.44
N ASP A 304 3.00 1.65 30.47
CA ASP A 304 4.40 1.22 30.59
C ASP A 304 5.10 1.90 31.77
N ALA A 305 4.80 3.19 32.02
CA ALA A 305 5.34 3.92 33.16
C ALA A 305 4.79 3.42 34.50
N GLU A 306 3.51 3.05 34.56
CA GLU A 306 2.89 2.43 35.72
C GLU A 306 3.46 1.04 35.98
N GLU A 307 3.57 0.17 34.97
CA GLU A 307 4.14 -1.18 35.10
C GLU A 307 5.58 -1.13 35.60
N LYS A 308 6.41 -0.25 35.02
CA LYS A 308 7.79 -0.05 35.49
C LYS A 308 7.86 0.41 36.94
N TYR A 309 6.89 1.21 37.39
CA TYR A 309 6.80 1.65 38.79
C TYR A 309 6.42 0.50 39.74
N PHE A 310 5.64 -0.48 39.28
CA PHE A 310 5.31 -1.68 40.06
C PHE A 310 6.39 -2.77 40.04
N GLU A 311 7.26 -2.80 39.02
CA GLU A 311 8.40 -3.73 38.96
C GLU A 311 9.59 -3.30 39.82
N GLU A 312 9.67 -2.03 40.21
CA GLU A 312 10.73 -1.47 41.06
C GLU A 312 10.42 -1.54 42.59
N ASP A 313 9.29 -2.15 42.99
CA ASP A 313 8.86 -2.38 44.40
C ASP A 313 8.90 -3.90 44.77
#